data_AF-A0A099YCV9-F1
#
_entry.id   AF-A0A099YCV9-F1
#
_cell.length_a   1.000
_cell.length_b   1.000
_cell.length_c   1.000
_cell.angle_alpha   90.00
_cell.angle_beta   90.00
_cell.angle_gamma   90.00
#
_symmetry.space_group_name_H-M   'P 1'
#
loop_
_entity.id
_entity.type
_entity.pdbx_description
1 polymer ?
#
loop_
_entity_poly.entity_id
_entity_poly.type
_entity_poly.pdbx_seq_one_letter_code
_entity_poly.pdbx_strand_id
1 'polypeptide(L)'
;MSLFEKQINHYYNETGLERFNKLYSIEYVTNFEDNEGDGITYSQDVNRGTYSDDGNCIYLLSLETDNWVRVAERICNRYGCELDVDNEELVAKEDYILVQTMLAIYAWIEFKEG
;
A
#
# COMPACT_ATOMS: atom_id res chain seq x y z
N MET A 1 9.20 19.69 -11.52
CA MET A 1 8.94 19.06 -10.22
C MET A 1 8.01 19.97 -9.43
N SER A 2 6.79 19.53 -9.16
CA SER A 2 5.72 20.33 -8.53
C SER A 2 5.97 20.50 -7.02
N LEU A 3 5.34 21.50 -6.40
CA LEU A 3 5.39 21.69 -4.94
C LEU A 3 4.81 20.48 -4.19
N PHE A 4 3.91 19.74 -4.83
CA PHE A 4 3.27 18.54 -4.32
C PHE A 4 4.25 17.35 -4.28
N GLU A 5 5.03 17.15 -5.34
CA GLU A 5 6.12 16.15 -5.38
C GLU A 5 7.19 16.43 -4.30
N LYS A 6 7.46 17.70 -4.00
CA LYS A 6 8.38 18.08 -2.92
C LYS A 6 7.82 17.84 -1.51
N GLN A 7 6.50 17.89 -1.33
CA GLN A 7 5.87 17.70 -0.02
C GLN A 7 5.69 16.22 0.33
N ILE A 8 5.48 15.35 -0.66
CA ILE A 8 5.41 13.89 -0.45
C ILE A 8 6.78 13.33 -0.06
N ASN A 9 7.88 13.80 -0.68
CA ASN A 9 9.25 13.39 -0.32
C ASN A 9 9.68 13.73 1.12
N HIS A 10 8.86 14.46 1.90
CA HIS A 10 9.13 14.72 3.31
C HIS A 10 8.66 13.59 4.24
N TYR A 11 7.88 12.63 3.74
CA TYR A 11 7.18 11.63 4.56
C TYR A 11 7.73 10.20 4.46
N TYR A 12 8.88 9.98 3.79
CA TYR A 12 9.40 8.63 3.59
C TYR A 12 10.90 8.48 3.80
N ASN A 13 11.30 7.40 4.48
CA ASN A 13 12.63 6.81 4.31
C ASN A 13 12.55 5.80 3.17
N GLU A 14 13.46 5.90 2.20
CA GLU A 14 13.57 4.96 1.08
C GLU A 14 14.76 4.03 1.25
N THR A 15 14.54 2.72 1.05
CA THR A 15 15.61 1.72 1.03
C THR A 15 15.57 0.97 -0.29
N GLY A 16 16.63 1.08 -1.10
CA GLY A 16 16.77 0.30 -2.32
C GLY A 16 17.12 -1.15 -2.03
N LEU A 17 16.33 -2.09 -2.54
CA LEU A 17 16.58 -3.52 -2.43
C LEU A 17 17.27 -4.02 -3.70
N GLU A 18 18.43 -4.67 -3.53
CA GLU A 18 19.24 -5.20 -4.62
C GLU A 18 19.15 -6.73 -4.72
N ARG A 19 19.06 -7.24 -5.95
CA ARG A 19 19.17 -8.67 -6.26
C ARG A 19 20.10 -8.84 -7.45
N PHE A 20 21.12 -9.69 -7.30
CA PHE A 20 22.18 -9.86 -8.30
C PHE A 20 22.87 -8.54 -8.69
N ASN A 21 23.15 -7.67 -7.71
CA ASN A 21 23.73 -6.33 -7.89
C ASN A 21 22.90 -5.41 -8.80
N LYS A 22 21.59 -5.61 -8.85
CA LYS A 22 20.64 -4.74 -9.55
C LYS A 22 19.54 -4.35 -8.60
N LEU A 23 19.23 -3.05 -8.57
CA LEU A 23 18.05 -2.52 -7.90
C LEU A 23 16.81 -3.17 -8.53
N TYR A 24 16.00 -3.83 -7.72
CA TYR A 24 14.77 -4.48 -8.19
C TYR A 24 13.51 -3.93 -7.49
N SER A 25 13.66 -3.43 -6.26
CA SER A 25 12.57 -2.82 -5.52
C SER A 25 13.07 -1.61 -4.72
N ILE A 26 12.20 -0.64 -4.47
CA ILE A 26 12.42 0.45 -3.53
C ILE A 26 11.33 0.36 -2.47
N GLU A 27 11.72 0.22 -1.21
CA GLU A 27 10.80 0.23 -0.07
C GLU A 27 10.62 1.67 0.43
N TYR A 28 9.38 2.03 0.76
CA TYR A 28 8.97 3.32 1.30
C TYR A 28 8.32 3.11 2.66
N VAL A 29 8.83 3.81 3.68
CA VAL A 29 8.23 3.81 5.03
C VAL A 29 7.53 5.14 5.25
N THR A 30 6.22 5.14 5.42
CA THR A 30 5.41 6.35 5.60
C THR A 30 5.42 6.83 7.07
N ASN A 31 5.01 8.08 7.33
CA ASN A 31 4.69 8.53 8.70
C ASN A 31 3.21 8.29 9.09
N PHE A 32 2.44 7.58 8.27
CA PHE A 32 1.10 7.13 8.66
C PHE A 32 1.21 5.83 9.44
N GLU A 33 0.30 5.64 10.38
CA GLU A 33 0.20 4.45 11.22
C GLU A 33 -1.00 3.60 10.80
N ASP A 34 -0.87 2.28 10.89
CA ASP A 34 -1.97 1.35 10.75
C ASP A 34 -2.77 1.20 12.07
N ASN A 35 -3.73 0.27 12.08
CA ASN A 35 -4.59 0.02 13.23
C ASN A 35 -3.86 -0.64 14.43
N GLU A 36 -2.60 -1.05 14.29
CA GLU A 36 -1.75 -1.58 15.37
C GLU A 36 -0.75 -0.53 15.88
N GLY A 37 -0.67 0.62 15.21
CA GLY A 37 0.29 1.69 15.49
C GLY A 37 1.63 1.51 14.77
N ASP A 38 1.70 0.58 13.80
CA ASP A 38 2.90 0.35 13.00
C ASP A 38 2.94 1.31 11.80
N GLY A 39 4.15 1.72 11.43
CA GLY A 39 4.35 2.60 10.28
C GLY A 39 3.99 1.89 8.97
N ILE A 40 3.11 2.49 8.18
CA ILE A 40 2.68 1.91 6.91
C ILE A 40 3.86 1.86 5.94
N THR A 41 4.06 0.74 5.27
CA THR A 41 5.12 0.55 4.26
C THR A 41 4.55 0.07 2.93
N TYR A 42 5.22 0.42 1.84
CA TYR A 42 4.92 -0.08 0.51
C TYR A 42 6.19 -0.15 -0.34
N SER A 43 6.16 -0.93 -1.41
CA SER A 43 7.30 -1.12 -2.30
C SER A 43 7.00 -0.66 -3.72
N GLN A 44 8.04 -0.28 -4.48
CA GLN A 44 7.97 -0.07 -5.92
C GLN A 44 8.78 -1.15 -6.63
N ASP A 45 8.13 -1.94 -7.49
CA ASP A 45 8.84 -2.76 -8.48
C ASP A 45 9.42 -1.86 -9.57
N VAL A 46 10.75 -1.74 -9.58
CA VAL A 46 11.48 -0.85 -10.51
C VAL A 46 11.36 -1.31 -11.96
N ASN A 47 11.17 -2.60 -12.21
CA ASN A 47 11.05 -3.14 -13.56
C ASN A 47 9.65 -2.94 -14.13
N ARG A 48 8.62 -3.02 -13.28
CA ARG A 48 7.21 -2.91 -13.68
C ARG A 48 6.67 -1.48 -13.56
N GLY A 49 7.35 -0.63 -12.79
CA GLY A 49 6.90 0.73 -12.49
C GLY A 49 5.55 0.72 -11.78
N THR A 50 5.39 -0.19 -10.83
CA THR A 50 4.16 -0.38 -10.05
C THR A 50 4.50 -0.40 -8.57
N TYR A 51 3.56 0.05 -7.76
CA TYR A 51 3.65 0.04 -6.31
C TYR A 51 2.80 -1.09 -5.75
N SER A 52 3.28 -1.75 -4.69
CA SER A 52 2.56 -2.81 -3.97
C SER A 52 2.64 -2.60 -2.45
N ASP A 53 1.62 -3.04 -1.72
CA ASP A 53 1.64 -3.12 -0.25
C ASP A 53 2.38 -4.38 0.27
N ASP A 54 2.88 -5.22 -0.64
CA ASP A 54 3.49 -6.52 -0.37
C ASP A 54 2.57 -7.43 0.48
N GLY A 55 1.25 -7.23 0.37
CA GLY A 55 0.20 -8.04 0.99
C GLY A 55 -0.09 -7.76 2.47
N ASN A 56 0.63 -6.83 3.11
CA ASN A 56 0.45 -6.54 4.53
C ASN A 56 -0.96 -6.03 4.85
N CYS A 57 -1.50 -5.14 4.01
CA CYS A 57 -2.81 -4.53 4.23
C CYS A 57 -3.93 -5.55 4.03
N ILE A 58 -3.80 -6.39 2.99
CA ILE A 58 -4.76 -7.47 2.71
C ILE A 58 -4.74 -8.55 3.80
N TYR A 59 -3.54 -8.93 4.28
CA TYR A 59 -3.41 -9.88 5.37
C TYR A 59 -4.19 -9.43 6.60
N LEU A 60 -3.98 -8.18 7.06
CA LEU A 60 -4.70 -7.63 8.20
C LEU A 60 -6.21 -7.57 7.95
N LEU A 61 -6.65 -7.14 6.76
CA LEU A 61 -8.07 -7.14 6.41
C LEU A 61 -8.70 -8.55 6.44
N SER A 62 -7.94 -9.58 6.05
CA SER A 62 -8.40 -10.97 6.00
C SER A 62 -8.67 -11.57 7.38
N LEU A 63 -7.92 -11.12 8.40
CA LEU A 63 -8.15 -11.51 9.79
C LEU A 63 -9.46 -10.93 10.34
N GLU A 64 -9.90 -9.84 9.75
CA GLU A 64 -10.98 -9.01 10.28
C GLU A 64 -12.35 -9.32 9.68
N THR A 65 -12.40 -10.02 8.54
CA THR A 65 -13.66 -10.42 7.89
C THR A 65 -13.47 -11.53 6.85
N ASP A 66 -14.39 -12.49 6.82
CA ASP A 66 -14.45 -13.53 5.78
C ASP A 66 -14.75 -12.96 4.37
N ASN A 67 -15.25 -11.71 4.28
CA ASN A 67 -15.57 -11.05 3.02
C ASN A 67 -14.49 -10.04 2.57
N TRP A 68 -13.25 -10.22 3.01
CA TRP A 68 -12.15 -9.28 2.78
C TRP A 68 -11.97 -8.94 1.30
N VAL A 69 -12.06 -9.92 0.39
CA VAL A 69 -11.93 -9.72 -1.06
C VAL A 69 -12.90 -8.65 -1.54
N ARG A 70 -14.18 -8.78 -1.15
CA ARG A 70 -15.23 -7.84 -1.57
C ARG A 70 -15.02 -6.44 -0.98
N VAL A 71 -14.48 -6.36 0.24
CA VAL A 71 -14.14 -5.09 0.89
C VAL A 71 -12.98 -4.42 0.15
N ALA A 72 -11.89 -5.15 -0.08
CA ALA A 72 -10.71 -4.69 -0.81
C ALA A 72 -11.09 -4.24 -2.23
N GLU A 73 -11.77 -5.09 -3.02
CA GLU A 73 -12.23 -4.74 -4.37
C GLU A 73 -13.07 -3.46 -4.39
N ARG A 74 -13.98 -3.29 -3.42
CA ARG A 74 -14.81 -2.09 -3.33
C ARG A 74 -13.97 -0.84 -3.09
N ILE A 75 -12.98 -0.92 -2.22
CA ILE A 75 -12.09 0.20 -1.89
C ILE A 75 -11.14 0.48 -3.06
N CYS A 76 -10.51 -0.55 -3.63
CA CYS A 76 -9.68 -0.46 -4.84
C CYS A 76 -10.40 0.26 -5.98
N ASN A 77 -11.63 -0.16 -6.31
CA ASN A 77 -12.46 0.47 -7.34
C ASN A 77 -12.76 1.96 -7.06
N ARG A 78 -12.79 2.37 -5.79
CA ARG A 78 -13.06 3.77 -5.41
C ARG A 78 -11.84 4.67 -5.64
N TYR A 79 -10.64 4.16 -5.40
CA TYR A 79 -9.40 4.95 -5.45
C TYR A 79 -8.57 4.70 -6.71
N GLY A 80 -8.93 3.71 -7.53
CA GLY A 80 -8.20 3.37 -8.77
C GLY A 80 -7.02 2.42 -8.55
N CYS A 81 -7.03 1.67 -7.45
CA CYS A 81 -6.09 0.59 -7.17
C CYS A 81 -6.59 -0.73 -7.77
N GLU A 82 -5.69 -1.68 -8.00
CA GLU A 82 -5.97 -3.05 -8.44
C GLU A 82 -5.73 -4.01 -7.27
N LEU A 83 -6.57 -5.03 -7.14
CA LEU A 83 -6.34 -6.15 -6.22
C LEU A 83 -5.73 -7.30 -7.00
N ASP A 84 -4.48 -7.65 -6.72
CA ASP A 84 -3.86 -8.87 -7.21
C ASP A 84 -4.29 -10.02 -6.30
N VAL A 85 -5.37 -10.70 -6.68
CA VAL A 85 -5.97 -11.79 -5.89
C VAL A 85 -5.05 -13.00 -5.78
N ASP A 86 -4.17 -13.23 -6.76
CA ASP A 86 -3.28 -14.39 -6.76
C ASP A 86 -2.13 -14.23 -5.75
N ASN A 87 -1.66 -12.99 -5.57
CA ASN A 87 -0.62 -12.65 -4.59
C ASN A 87 -1.18 -12.07 -3.28
N GLU A 88 -2.49 -11.79 -3.21
CA GLU A 88 -3.16 -11.12 -2.10
C GLU A 88 -2.55 -9.73 -1.82
N GLU A 89 -2.29 -8.95 -2.87
CA GLU A 89 -1.64 -7.63 -2.78
C GLU A 89 -2.49 -6.52 -3.40
N LEU A 90 -2.34 -5.31 -2.87
CA LEU A 90 -2.82 -4.07 -3.47
C LEU A 90 -1.77 -3.55 -4.44
N VAL A 91 -2.15 -3.27 -5.68
CA VAL A 91 -1.23 -2.78 -6.72
C VAL A 91 -1.72 -1.47 -7.31
N ALA A 92 -0.82 -0.51 -7.54
CA ALA A 92 -1.15 0.73 -8.23
C ALA A 92 -0.02 1.23 -9.15
N LYS A 93 -0.39 2.06 -10.13
CA LYS A 93 0.58 2.75 -11.01
C LYS A 93 1.18 4.00 -10.39
N GLU A 94 0.49 4.59 -9.41
CA GLU A 94 0.91 5.80 -8.72
C GLU A 94 0.89 5.54 -7.21
N ASP A 95 1.90 6.02 -6.51
CA ASP A 95 2.10 5.83 -5.06
C ASP A 95 0.91 6.36 -4.24
N TYR A 96 0.42 7.54 -4.56
CA TYR A 96 -0.68 8.18 -3.83
C TYR A 96 -1.99 7.39 -3.94
N ILE A 97 -2.19 6.63 -5.02
CA ILE A 97 -3.36 5.75 -5.18
C ILE A 97 -3.25 4.58 -4.21
N LEU A 98 -2.07 3.95 -4.13
CA LEU A 98 -1.82 2.86 -3.22
C LEU A 98 -1.99 3.31 -1.76
N VAL A 99 -1.30 4.39 -1.36
CA VAL A 99 -1.34 4.92 0.01
C VAL A 99 -2.77 5.29 0.42
N GLN A 100 -3.55 5.97 -0.45
CA GLN A 100 -4.94 6.28 -0.15
C GLN A 100 -5.81 5.03 0.03
N THR A 101 -5.56 3.98 -0.77
CA THR A 101 -6.28 2.71 -0.69
C THR A 101 -5.96 1.98 0.61
N MET A 102 -4.67 1.89 0.98
CA MET A 102 -4.22 1.30 2.24
C MET A 102 -4.82 2.02 3.44
N LEU A 103 -4.74 3.36 3.48
CA LEU A 103 -5.35 4.16 4.56
C LEU A 103 -6.86 3.94 4.67
N ALA A 104 -7.56 3.78 3.54
CA ALA A 104 -8.99 3.49 3.56
C ALA A 104 -9.32 2.09 4.10
N ILE A 105 -8.46 1.09 3.84
CA ILE A 105 -8.59 -0.24 4.41
C ILE A 105 -8.28 -0.24 5.90
N TYR A 106 -7.18 0.39 6.34
CA TYR A 106 -6.86 0.50 7.76
C TYR A 106 -7.94 1.24 8.54
N ALA A 107 -8.47 2.34 8.01
CA ALA A 107 -9.62 3.02 8.59
C ALA A 107 -10.87 2.12 8.62
N TRP A 108 -11.07 1.27 7.60
CA TRP A 108 -12.14 0.28 7.64
C TRP A 108 -11.91 -0.76 8.73
N ILE A 109 -10.69 -1.23 8.94
CA ILE A 109 -10.34 -2.16 10.02
C ILE A 109 -10.57 -1.52 11.39
N GLU A 110 -10.12 -0.28 11.59
CA GLU A 110 -10.23 0.43 12.87
C GLU A 110 -11.69 0.79 13.21
N PHE A 111 -12.48 1.18 12.20
CA PHE A 111 -13.85 1.68 12.39
C PHE A 111 -14.95 0.75 11.91
N LYS A 112 -14.65 -0.49 11.47
CA LYS A 112 -15.68 -1.50 11.28
C LYS A 112 -16.30 -1.75 12.66
N GLU A 113 -17.62 -1.65 12.70
CA GLU A 113 -18.46 -1.63 13.89
C GLU A 113 -17.86 -2.34 15.13
N GLY A 114 -17.61 -1.57 16.19
CA GLY A 114 -17.83 -2.03 17.55
C GLY A 114 -19.32 -2.01 17.89
#